data_AF-A0A9C8SZQ6-F1
#
_entry.id   AF-A0A9C8SZQ6-F1
#
_cell.length_a   1.000
_cell.length_b   1.000
_cell.length_c   1.000
_cell.angle_alpha   90.00
_cell.angle_beta   90.00
_cell.angle_gamma   90.00
#
_symmetry.space_group_name_H-M   'P 1'
#
loop_
_entity.id
_entity.type
_entity.pdbx_description
1 polymer ?
#
loop_
_entity_poly.entity_id
_entity_poly.type
_entity_poly.pdbx_seq_one_letter_code
_entity_poly.pdbx_strand_id
1 'polypeptide(L)'
;MPLLQHHHLYFRGNTMKTHPCFRMLVMLTVWFYCSSLAMAGQVVTDKERSWARMALERAKEEKAIAEVGATNTLAVLYFRNMSGQKKFDALQKGLALMLITDLSRVDKIQVVERVRLQALLEEMNLGTSGLVDQATAPKVGRLLGAYYVADGEILESKITDLEIQPYLIDVPFKTVNRQPPASGTINDLFRLEKKILFGIVDQMNILLTPQERATLEKPISASAVALMALFVGIDYSDRGDYGNAANMYRQALAEDPNLQLASDALRELKTLGLISETTATPSTTVAAESGSGAGTVLAVGLGLAAVGAGVAVALSSSGGDDNDGTSAANQPATTPSDTTAPTASTNPQPLSELSCSKDSLQFTFSEPMQTTGTVTVTSPPDWSLSSPSWSDDRTTMTVSWSNDYNYCSSVFYGSHESTVTFTLSGFQDTNGNPLAEPTSFEFYITL
;
A
#
# COMPACT_ATOMS: atom_id res chain seq x y z
N MET A 1 -63.57 -8.82 63.72
CA MET A 1 -64.34 -8.36 62.54
C MET A 1 -64.08 -6.87 62.35
N PRO A 2 -64.05 -6.32 61.13
CA PRO A 2 -63.97 -7.02 59.83
C PRO A 2 -62.95 -6.41 58.82
N LEU A 3 -62.62 -7.17 57.75
CA LEU A 3 -62.61 -6.81 56.29
C LEU A 3 -61.91 -5.50 55.84
N LEU A 4 -61.23 -5.35 54.69
CA LEU A 4 -60.89 -6.10 53.44
C LEU A 4 -59.60 -5.41 52.86
N GLN A 5 -58.93 -5.79 51.75
CA GLN A 5 -59.12 -6.78 50.67
C GLN A 5 -57.74 -7.23 50.13
N HIS A 6 -57.66 -8.36 49.42
CA HIS A 6 -56.57 -8.65 48.46
C HIS A 6 -57.07 -8.47 47.02
N HIS A 7 -56.33 -7.75 46.18
CA HIS A 7 -56.59 -7.70 44.74
C HIS A 7 -55.56 -8.53 43.96
N HIS A 8 -55.99 -9.70 43.49
CA HIS A 8 -55.25 -10.44 42.46
C HIS A 8 -55.49 -9.79 41.09
N LEU A 9 -54.42 -9.39 40.40
CA LEU A 9 -54.48 -8.99 38.99
C LEU A 9 -54.12 -10.19 38.11
N TYR A 10 -55.12 -10.65 37.35
CA TYR A 10 -55.06 -11.86 36.52
C TYR A 10 -54.50 -11.50 35.13
N PHE A 11 -53.19 -11.64 34.92
CA PHE A 11 -52.59 -11.40 33.60
C PHE A 11 -52.94 -12.56 32.64
N ARG A 12 -53.99 -12.35 31.85
CA ARG A 12 -54.49 -13.31 30.87
C ARG A 12 -53.52 -13.41 29.69
N GLY A 13 -52.70 -14.46 29.66
CA GLY A 13 -51.74 -14.71 28.58
C GLY A 13 -52.42 -14.83 27.22
N ASN A 14 -52.14 -13.88 26.33
CA ASN A 14 -52.69 -13.89 24.97
C ASN A 14 -51.71 -14.59 24.04
N THR A 15 -51.90 -15.90 23.84
CA THR A 15 -51.04 -16.71 22.97
C THR A 15 -51.30 -16.40 21.50
N MET A 16 -50.50 -15.50 20.92
CA MET A 16 -50.49 -15.27 19.47
C MET A 16 -50.11 -16.58 18.76
N LYS A 17 -51.08 -17.19 18.07
CA LYS A 17 -50.84 -18.33 17.18
C LYS A 17 -50.03 -17.87 15.97
N THR A 18 -48.71 -18.04 16.02
CA THR A 18 -47.84 -17.79 14.86
C THR A 18 -48.11 -18.84 13.78
N HIS A 19 -48.73 -18.42 12.67
CA HIS A 19 -49.00 -19.32 11.54
C HIS A 19 -47.69 -19.76 10.84
N PRO A 20 -47.58 -21.03 10.41
CA PRO A 20 -46.33 -21.57 9.86
C PRO A 20 -45.85 -20.85 8.59
N CYS A 21 -46.77 -20.36 7.74
CA CYS A 21 -46.41 -19.56 6.57
C CYS A 21 -45.64 -18.28 6.91
N PHE A 22 -45.91 -17.64 8.06
CA PHE A 22 -45.22 -16.41 8.44
C PHE A 22 -43.76 -16.67 8.83
N ARG A 23 -43.49 -17.78 9.54
CA ARG A 23 -42.10 -18.19 9.87
C ARG A 23 -41.31 -18.57 8.61
N MET A 24 -41.97 -19.19 7.63
CA MET A 24 -41.34 -19.55 6.35
C MET A 24 -41.05 -18.32 5.48
N LEU A 25 -41.95 -17.33 5.45
CA LEU A 25 -41.74 -16.07 4.74
C LEU A 25 -40.57 -15.26 5.35
N VAL A 26 -40.50 -15.17 6.68
CA VAL A 26 -39.41 -14.48 7.38
C VAL A 26 -38.07 -15.18 7.14
N MET A 27 -38.01 -16.51 7.20
CA MET A 27 -36.77 -17.25 6.87
C MET A 27 -36.34 -17.08 5.41
N LEU A 28 -37.27 -17.04 4.45
CA LEU A 28 -36.95 -16.75 3.06
C LEU A 28 -36.40 -15.33 2.87
N THR A 29 -36.97 -14.32 3.55
CA THR A 29 -36.38 -12.97 3.53
C THR A 29 -35.02 -12.92 4.19
N VAL A 30 -34.79 -13.61 5.32
CA VAL A 30 -33.46 -13.67 5.96
C VAL A 30 -32.44 -14.36 5.07
N TRP A 31 -32.81 -15.43 4.35
CA TRP A 31 -31.92 -16.05 3.36
C TRP A 31 -31.60 -15.14 2.16
N PHE A 32 -32.59 -14.40 1.65
CA PHE A 32 -32.36 -13.47 0.54
C PHE A 32 -31.51 -12.26 0.97
N TYR A 33 -31.69 -11.74 2.19
CA TYR A 33 -30.86 -10.66 2.75
C TYR A 33 -29.48 -11.13 3.22
N CYS A 34 -29.29 -12.40 3.56
CA CYS A 34 -27.97 -12.95 3.96
C CYS A 34 -27.10 -13.38 2.76
N SER A 35 -27.58 -13.19 1.53
CA SER A 35 -26.83 -13.53 0.31
C SER A 35 -25.95 -12.39 -0.22
N SER A 36 -26.03 -11.18 0.37
CA SER A 36 -25.04 -10.13 0.11
C SER A 36 -23.79 -10.35 0.95
N LEU A 37 -22.96 -11.30 0.53
CA LEU A 37 -21.51 -11.18 0.70
C LEU A 37 -21.03 -10.01 -0.17
N ALA A 38 -21.38 -8.79 0.27
CA ALA A 38 -20.75 -7.59 -0.21
C ALA A 38 -19.30 -7.68 0.28
N MET A 39 -18.39 -8.13 -0.60
CA MET A 39 -16.96 -8.05 -0.36
C MET A 39 -16.65 -6.63 0.10
N ALA A 40 -16.06 -6.50 1.29
CA ALA A 40 -15.70 -5.18 1.79
C ALA A 40 -14.79 -4.50 0.77
N GLY A 41 -15.10 -3.22 0.50
CA GLY A 41 -14.36 -2.41 -0.45
C GLY A 41 -12.88 -2.34 -0.11
N GLN A 42 -12.07 -2.06 -1.12
CA GLN A 42 -10.65 -1.74 -1.02
C GLN A 42 -10.40 -0.24 -0.91
N VAL A 43 -11.41 0.63 -1.06
CA VAL A 43 -11.27 2.07 -0.83
C VAL A 43 -11.72 2.45 0.58
N VAL A 44 -10.90 3.21 1.29
CA VAL A 44 -11.30 3.82 2.56
C VAL A 44 -12.25 5.00 2.30
N THR A 45 -13.48 4.88 2.79
CA THR A 45 -14.48 5.96 2.71
C THR A 45 -14.57 6.75 4.01
N ASP A 46 -15.30 7.87 3.99
CA ASP A 46 -15.51 8.70 5.17
C ASP A 46 -16.31 7.98 6.29
N LYS A 47 -17.01 6.90 5.96
CA LYS A 47 -17.64 6.01 6.95
C LYS A 47 -16.58 5.29 7.80
N GLU A 48 -15.53 4.78 7.17
CA GLU A 48 -14.44 4.10 7.87
C GLU A 48 -13.55 5.10 8.62
N ARG A 49 -13.26 6.29 8.04
CA ARG A 49 -12.53 7.37 8.74
C ARG A 49 -13.28 7.90 9.96
N SER A 50 -14.58 8.15 9.84
CA SER A 50 -15.40 8.60 10.99
C SER A 50 -15.53 7.51 12.07
N TRP A 51 -15.61 6.23 11.69
CA TRP A 51 -15.50 5.11 12.63
C TRP A 51 -14.16 5.11 13.37
N ALA A 52 -13.04 5.28 12.65
CA ALA A 52 -11.70 5.30 13.23
C ALA A 52 -11.49 6.47 14.22
N ARG A 53 -11.94 7.68 13.88
CA ARG A 53 -11.97 8.84 14.80
C ARG A 53 -12.72 8.51 16.08
N MET A 54 -13.94 7.96 15.96
CA MET A 54 -14.74 7.58 17.13
C MET A 54 -14.09 6.48 17.98
N ALA A 55 -13.37 5.53 17.36
CA ALA A 55 -12.64 4.50 18.09
C ALA A 55 -11.47 5.10 18.91
N LEU A 56 -10.73 6.04 18.33
CA LEU A 56 -9.63 6.73 19.00
C LEU A 56 -10.10 7.65 20.13
N GLU A 57 -11.17 8.43 19.94
CA GLU A 57 -11.72 9.26 21.03
C GLU A 57 -12.21 8.42 22.21
N ARG A 58 -12.96 7.32 21.95
CA ARG A 58 -13.39 6.39 23.02
C ARG A 58 -12.22 5.79 23.80
N ALA A 59 -11.10 5.53 23.13
CA ALA A 59 -9.89 5.01 23.77
C ALA A 59 -9.14 6.06 24.60
N LYS A 60 -9.24 7.35 24.28
CA LYS A 60 -8.70 8.45 25.09
C LYS A 60 -9.49 8.68 26.38
N GLU A 61 -10.81 8.47 26.36
CA GLU A 61 -11.70 8.74 27.49
C GLU A 61 -11.61 7.72 28.64
N GLU A 62 -10.83 6.64 28.50
CA GLU A 62 -10.71 5.45 29.40
C GLU A 62 -12.03 4.72 29.74
N LYS A 63 -13.19 5.31 29.46
CA LYS A 63 -14.54 4.77 29.68
C LYS A 63 -14.90 3.61 28.75
N ALA A 64 -14.15 3.42 27.68
CA ALA A 64 -14.21 2.22 26.87
C ALA A 64 -12.88 1.47 26.99
N ILE A 65 -12.83 0.50 27.91
CA ILE A 65 -12.22 -0.77 27.52
C ILE A 65 -13.07 -1.20 26.32
N ALA A 66 -12.55 -0.99 25.10
CA ALA A 66 -13.16 -1.58 23.93
C ALA A 66 -13.26 -3.08 24.23
N GLU A 67 -14.49 -3.61 24.30
CA GLU A 67 -14.69 -5.03 24.54
C GLU A 67 -13.87 -5.75 23.47
N VAL A 68 -12.86 -6.48 23.92
CA VAL A 68 -12.11 -7.34 23.02
C VAL A 68 -13.16 -8.26 22.42
N GLY A 69 -13.21 -8.31 21.09
CA GLY A 69 -14.26 -9.02 20.38
C GLY A 69 -14.31 -10.49 20.75
N ALA A 70 -15.32 -11.19 20.23
CA ALA A 70 -15.45 -12.63 20.40
C ALA A 70 -14.10 -13.32 20.13
N THR A 71 -13.80 -14.39 20.85
CA THR A 71 -12.46 -15.04 20.87
C THR A 71 -11.98 -15.57 19.53
N ASN A 72 -12.81 -15.47 18.49
CA ASN A 72 -12.51 -15.79 17.11
C ASN A 72 -12.32 -14.55 16.20
N THR A 73 -12.26 -13.34 16.75
CA THR A 73 -12.07 -12.09 16.00
C THR A 73 -10.58 -11.87 15.74
N LEU A 74 -10.19 -11.72 14.47
CA LEU A 74 -8.80 -11.60 14.02
C LEU A 74 -8.61 -10.34 13.18
N ALA A 75 -7.66 -9.49 13.56
CA ALA A 75 -7.11 -8.47 12.66
C ALA A 75 -5.79 -8.97 12.05
N VAL A 76 -5.51 -8.59 10.80
CA VAL A 76 -4.21 -8.86 10.14
C VAL A 76 -3.57 -7.51 9.82
N LEU A 77 -2.45 -7.21 10.47
CA LEU A 77 -1.69 -5.98 10.24
C LEU A 77 -0.82 -6.08 8.98
N TYR A 78 -0.35 -4.93 8.51
CA TYR A 78 0.62 -4.88 7.42
C TYR A 78 1.98 -5.38 7.89
N PHE A 79 2.56 -6.30 7.12
CA PHE A 79 3.85 -6.90 7.44
C PHE A 79 4.94 -5.84 7.32
N ARG A 80 5.92 -5.83 8.23
CA ARG A 80 7.04 -4.86 8.20
C ARG A 80 8.10 -5.35 7.21
N ASN A 81 8.46 -4.54 6.21
CA ASN A 81 9.59 -4.85 5.33
C ASN A 81 10.92 -4.55 6.04
N MET A 82 11.50 -5.60 6.62
CA MET A 82 12.80 -5.57 7.30
C MET A 82 13.94 -6.11 6.43
N SER A 83 13.69 -6.38 5.14
CA SER A 83 14.71 -6.85 4.18
C SER A 83 15.63 -5.75 3.66
N GLY A 84 15.24 -4.48 3.81
CA GLY A 84 15.88 -3.34 3.15
C GLY A 84 15.62 -3.22 1.64
N GLN A 85 14.90 -4.16 1.02
CA GLN A 85 14.65 -4.18 -0.42
C GLN A 85 13.27 -3.62 -0.77
N LYS A 86 13.21 -2.41 -1.36
CA LYS A 86 11.95 -1.73 -1.77
C LYS A 86 11.03 -2.56 -2.66
N LYS A 87 11.58 -3.52 -3.42
CA LYS A 87 10.80 -4.45 -4.26
C LYS A 87 9.79 -5.30 -3.47
N PHE A 88 9.94 -5.39 -2.15
CA PHE A 88 9.05 -6.09 -1.24
C PHE A 88 8.08 -5.17 -0.47
N ASP A 89 8.11 -3.84 -0.65
CA ASP A 89 7.21 -2.91 0.05
C ASP A 89 5.73 -3.18 -0.28
N ALA A 90 5.42 -3.57 -1.51
CA ALA A 90 4.06 -3.96 -1.90
C ALA A 90 3.57 -5.23 -1.16
N LEU A 91 4.46 -6.13 -0.72
CA LEU A 91 4.09 -7.32 0.04
C LEU A 91 3.57 -6.98 1.44
N GLN A 92 3.89 -5.80 1.98
CA GLN A 92 3.48 -5.39 3.33
C GLN A 92 1.96 -5.37 3.48
N LYS A 93 1.28 -4.68 2.55
CA LYS A 93 -0.18 -4.68 2.42
C LYS A 93 -0.69 -5.91 1.68
N GLY A 94 0.08 -6.42 0.71
CA GLY A 94 -0.29 -7.57 -0.12
C GLY A 94 -0.50 -8.87 0.65
N LEU A 95 0.44 -9.24 1.51
CA LEU A 95 0.32 -10.42 2.38
C LEU A 95 -0.88 -10.31 3.33
N ALA A 96 -1.11 -9.13 3.90
CA ALA A 96 -2.27 -8.88 4.74
C ALA A 96 -3.57 -9.04 3.96
N LEU A 97 -3.67 -8.51 2.73
CA LEU A 97 -4.84 -8.69 1.86
C LEU A 97 -5.08 -10.16 1.50
N MET A 98 -4.04 -10.93 1.15
CA MET A 98 -4.20 -12.36 0.84
C MET A 98 -4.71 -13.13 2.07
N LEU A 99 -4.05 -12.95 3.22
CA LEU A 99 -4.44 -13.59 4.48
C LEU A 99 -5.87 -13.21 4.89
N ILE A 100 -6.25 -11.93 4.80
CA ILE A 100 -7.61 -11.46 5.08
C ILE A 100 -8.61 -12.17 4.14
N THR A 101 -8.31 -12.22 2.84
CA THR A 101 -9.19 -12.81 1.83
C THR A 101 -9.46 -14.28 2.12
N ASP A 102 -8.43 -15.07 2.42
CA ASP A 102 -8.59 -16.51 2.64
C ASP A 102 -9.03 -16.88 4.06
N LEU A 103 -8.58 -16.17 5.10
CA LEU A 103 -9.09 -16.37 6.46
C LEU A 103 -10.56 -15.98 6.60
N SER A 104 -11.06 -15.03 5.79
CA SER A 104 -12.50 -14.69 5.73
C SER A 104 -13.37 -15.81 5.15
N ARG A 105 -12.77 -16.84 4.53
CA ARG A 105 -13.46 -18.05 4.03
C ARG A 105 -13.55 -19.14 5.10
N VAL A 106 -13.06 -18.89 6.31
CA VAL A 106 -13.18 -19.77 7.48
C VAL A 106 -14.33 -19.26 8.34
N ASP A 107 -15.53 -19.87 8.23
CA ASP A 107 -16.75 -19.47 8.96
C ASP A 107 -16.56 -19.31 10.49
N LYS A 108 -15.54 -19.96 11.04
CA LYS A 108 -15.18 -19.94 12.46
C LYS A 108 -14.41 -18.69 12.87
N ILE A 109 -13.86 -17.90 11.94
CA ILE A 109 -13.06 -16.68 12.18
C ILE A 109 -13.85 -15.44 11.76
N GLN A 110 -13.86 -14.40 12.60
CA GLN A 110 -14.36 -13.07 12.24
C GLN A 110 -13.17 -12.17 11.90
N VAL A 111 -12.85 -12.06 10.61
CA VAL A 111 -11.73 -11.22 10.16
C VAL A 111 -12.14 -9.76 10.10
N VAL A 112 -11.30 -8.86 10.63
CA VAL A 112 -11.49 -7.42 10.53
C VAL A 112 -11.21 -6.93 9.11
N GLU A 113 -12.14 -6.15 8.55
CA GLU A 113 -12.06 -5.57 7.21
C GLU A 113 -10.79 -4.70 7.03
N ARG A 114 -10.05 -4.92 5.93
CA ARG A 114 -8.80 -4.19 5.62
C ARG A 114 -8.95 -2.67 5.70
N VAL A 115 -10.04 -2.13 5.15
CA VAL A 115 -10.31 -0.68 5.14
C VAL A 115 -10.55 -0.09 6.54
N ARG A 116 -10.96 -0.87 7.53
CA ARG A 116 -11.02 -0.41 8.93
C ARG A 116 -9.64 -0.30 9.55
N LEU A 117 -8.77 -1.27 9.29
CA LEU A 117 -7.36 -1.16 9.68
C LEU A 117 -6.76 0.09 9.03
N GLN A 118 -6.86 0.23 7.70
CA GLN A 118 -6.30 1.36 6.96
C GLN A 118 -6.80 2.71 7.51
N ALA A 119 -8.12 2.88 7.68
CA ALA A 119 -8.70 4.09 8.26
C ALA A 119 -8.22 4.39 9.68
N LEU A 120 -8.01 3.35 10.51
CA LEU A 120 -7.47 3.51 11.85
C LEU A 120 -6.01 3.97 11.83
N LEU A 121 -5.19 3.43 10.91
CA LEU A 121 -3.78 3.81 10.76
C LEU A 121 -3.64 5.26 10.25
N GLU A 122 -4.50 5.67 9.30
CA GLU A 122 -4.62 7.06 8.83
C GLU A 122 -4.93 8.03 9.98
N GLU A 123 -5.98 7.76 10.77
CA GLU A 123 -6.38 8.63 11.88
C GLU A 123 -5.43 8.57 13.10
N MET A 124 -4.64 7.50 13.23
CA MET A 124 -3.53 7.42 14.19
C MET A 124 -2.29 8.20 13.74
N ASN A 125 -2.28 8.73 12.50
CA ASN A 125 -1.16 9.45 11.88
C ASN A 125 0.17 8.67 11.92
N LEU A 126 0.12 7.35 11.64
CA LEU A 126 1.32 6.48 11.56
C LEU A 126 2.11 6.65 10.24
N GLY A 127 2.11 7.87 9.70
CA GLY A 127 2.67 8.18 8.38
C GLY A 127 1.97 7.48 7.22
N THR A 128 2.54 7.62 6.02
CA THR A 128 2.01 7.03 4.77
C THR A 128 2.17 5.51 4.69
N SER A 129 3.06 4.92 5.49
CA SER A 129 3.33 3.48 5.50
C SER A 129 2.30 2.68 6.31
N GLY A 130 1.65 3.30 7.29
CA GLY A 130 0.70 2.65 8.19
C GLY A 130 1.30 1.49 9.01
N LEU A 131 2.63 1.46 9.19
CA LEU A 131 3.28 0.35 9.85
C LEU A 131 3.12 0.45 11.37
N VAL A 132 2.85 -0.70 11.98
CA VAL A 132 2.61 -0.84 13.41
C VAL A 132 3.77 -1.63 14.01
N ASP A 133 4.44 -1.09 15.01
CA ASP A 133 5.42 -1.84 15.78
C ASP A 133 4.75 -2.97 16.58
N GLN A 134 5.46 -4.09 16.73
CA GLN A 134 4.95 -5.25 17.48
C GLN A 134 4.51 -4.90 18.92
N ALA A 135 5.16 -3.93 19.56
CA ALA A 135 4.78 -3.42 20.89
C ALA A 135 3.43 -2.65 20.89
N THR A 136 3.08 -2.02 19.76
CA THR A 136 1.87 -1.23 19.55
C THR A 136 0.72 -2.08 18.98
N ALA A 137 1.01 -3.21 18.34
CA ALA A 137 0.03 -4.12 17.76
C ALA A 137 -1.13 -4.54 18.71
N PRO A 138 -0.92 -4.84 20.00
CA PRO A 138 -2.03 -5.10 20.93
C PRO A 138 -2.97 -3.90 21.13
N LYS A 139 -2.47 -2.65 21.03
CA LYS A 139 -3.29 -1.44 21.13
C LYS A 139 -4.17 -1.28 19.88
N VAL A 140 -3.58 -1.49 18.70
CA VAL A 140 -4.31 -1.46 17.41
C VAL A 140 -5.37 -2.57 17.37
N GLY A 141 -5.04 -3.77 17.83
CA GLY A 141 -6.00 -4.87 17.99
C GLY A 141 -7.23 -4.50 18.84
N ARG A 142 -7.03 -3.86 20.01
CA ARG A 142 -8.14 -3.38 20.87
C ARG A 142 -9.01 -2.34 20.17
N LEU A 143 -8.40 -1.39 19.46
CA LEU A 143 -9.11 -0.35 18.70
C LEU A 143 -9.96 -0.95 17.56
N LEU A 144 -9.49 -2.03 16.94
CA LEU A 144 -10.21 -2.80 15.92
C LEU A 144 -11.25 -3.78 16.51
N GLY A 145 -11.30 -3.94 17.83
CA GLY A 145 -12.12 -4.95 18.50
C GLY A 145 -11.65 -6.39 18.27
N ALA A 146 -10.41 -6.62 17.87
CA ALA A 146 -9.87 -7.94 17.59
C ALA A 146 -9.34 -8.64 18.86
N TYR A 147 -9.61 -9.94 18.98
CA TYR A 147 -9.05 -10.79 20.04
C TYR A 147 -7.63 -11.27 19.69
N TYR A 148 -7.43 -11.64 18.43
CA TYR A 148 -6.12 -11.95 17.89
C TYR A 148 -5.66 -10.89 16.90
N VAL A 149 -4.36 -10.67 16.84
CA VAL A 149 -3.70 -9.88 15.80
C VAL A 149 -2.64 -10.74 15.12
N ALA A 150 -2.78 -10.98 13.83
CA ALA A 150 -1.70 -11.48 12.99
C ALA A 150 -0.84 -10.30 12.51
N ASP A 151 0.47 -10.48 12.58
CA ASP A 151 1.50 -9.52 12.20
C ASP A 151 2.70 -10.30 11.62
N GLY A 152 3.68 -9.63 11.03
CA GLY A 152 4.88 -10.30 10.56
C GLY A 152 5.96 -9.39 10.00
N GLU A 153 7.13 -9.97 9.79
CA GLU A 153 8.28 -9.32 9.18
C GLU A 153 8.63 -10.00 7.87
N ILE A 154 8.92 -9.21 6.84
CA ILE A 154 9.51 -9.65 5.58
C ILE A 154 11.01 -9.45 5.70
N LEU A 155 11.77 -10.52 5.54
CA LEU A 155 13.21 -10.60 5.75
C LEU A 155 13.90 -11.00 4.44
N GLU A 156 15.14 -10.53 4.25
CA GLU A 156 16.01 -11.04 3.20
C GLU A 156 16.48 -12.45 3.56
N SER A 157 16.33 -13.38 2.62
CA SER A 157 16.87 -14.74 2.75
C SER A 157 18.05 -14.95 1.81
N LYS A 158 19.22 -15.31 2.35
CA LYS A 158 20.41 -15.65 1.55
C LYS A 158 20.30 -16.98 0.76
N ILE A 159 19.20 -17.72 0.96
CA ILE A 159 18.97 -19.04 0.35
C ILE A 159 17.81 -19.00 -0.65
N THR A 160 16.79 -18.18 -0.38
CA THR A 160 15.51 -18.17 -1.11
C THR A 160 15.05 -16.78 -1.55
N ASP A 161 15.88 -15.75 -1.38
CA ASP A 161 15.60 -14.32 -1.56
C ASP A 161 14.60 -13.71 -0.56
N LEU A 162 13.51 -14.44 -0.23
CA LEU A 162 12.45 -14.00 0.66
C LEU A 162 12.24 -14.99 1.82
N GLU A 163 12.12 -14.44 3.03
CA GLU A 163 11.60 -15.13 4.22
C GLU A 163 10.55 -14.26 4.90
N ILE A 164 9.43 -14.85 5.29
CA ILE A 164 8.38 -14.17 6.04
C ILE A 164 8.34 -14.78 7.44
N GLN A 165 8.47 -13.94 8.46
CA GLN A 165 8.39 -14.32 9.87
C GLN A 165 7.05 -13.86 10.46
N PRO A 166 6.02 -14.73 10.50
CA PRO A 166 4.72 -14.42 11.11
C PRO A 166 4.73 -14.41 12.65
N TYR A 167 3.83 -13.61 13.23
CA TYR A 167 3.51 -13.55 14.64
C TYR A 167 1.98 -13.60 14.82
N LEU A 168 1.50 -14.33 15.84
CA LEU A 168 0.11 -14.26 16.29
C LEU A 168 0.06 -13.75 17.74
N ILE A 169 -0.60 -12.61 17.93
CA ILE A 169 -0.65 -11.87 19.18
C ILE A 169 -2.03 -12.05 19.82
N ASP A 170 -2.06 -12.53 21.06
CA ASP A 170 -3.26 -12.48 21.90
C ASP A 170 -3.39 -11.07 22.50
N VAL A 171 -4.48 -10.38 22.16
CA VAL A 171 -4.68 -8.95 22.47
C VAL A 171 -5.01 -8.70 23.96
N PRO A 172 -5.85 -9.51 24.64
CA PRO A 172 -6.02 -9.46 26.09
C PRO A 172 -4.70 -9.63 26.86
N PHE A 173 -3.99 -10.74 26.62
CA PHE A 173 -2.82 -11.15 27.38
C PHE A 173 -1.50 -10.54 26.87
N LYS A 174 -1.55 -9.76 25.77
CA LYS A 174 -0.39 -9.17 25.08
C LYS A 174 0.72 -10.20 24.77
N THR A 175 0.33 -11.45 24.54
CA THR A 175 1.26 -12.57 24.35
C THR A 175 1.56 -12.73 22.86
N VAL A 176 2.84 -12.59 22.49
CA VAL A 176 3.31 -12.70 21.11
C VAL A 176 3.77 -14.14 20.84
N ASN A 177 3.07 -14.86 19.97
CA ASN A 177 3.44 -16.21 19.55
C ASN A 177 4.16 -16.14 18.20
N ARG A 178 5.49 -16.30 18.20
CA ARG A 178 6.29 -16.40 16.97
C ARG A 178 5.97 -17.72 16.26
N GLN A 179 5.44 -17.63 15.05
CA GLN A 179 5.06 -18.77 14.22
C GLN A 179 6.26 -19.27 13.39
N PRO A 180 6.26 -20.49 12.83
CA PRO A 180 7.35 -20.97 11.98
C PRO A 180 7.52 -20.10 10.71
N PRO A 181 8.75 -19.69 10.33
CA PRO A 181 8.97 -18.83 9.17
C PRO A 181 8.60 -19.53 7.85
N ALA A 182 8.17 -18.73 6.86
CA ALA A 182 7.85 -19.17 5.51
C ALA A 182 8.85 -18.58 4.51
N SER A 183 9.78 -19.41 4.05
CA SER A 183 10.87 -19.01 3.14
C SER A 183 10.68 -19.64 1.75
N GLY A 184 10.98 -18.87 0.70
CA GLY A 184 10.78 -19.22 -0.70
C GLY A 184 10.98 -17.98 -1.58
N THR A 185 10.82 -18.10 -2.89
CA THR A 185 10.95 -16.99 -3.83
C THR A 185 9.66 -16.16 -3.92
N ILE A 186 9.69 -15.01 -4.63
CA ILE A 186 8.48 -14.25 -4.94
C ILE A 186 7.44 -15.07 -5.74
N ASN A 187 7.89 -16.04 -6.55
CA ASN A 187 7.01 -16.95 -7.29
C ASN A 187 6.33 -17.98 -6.39
N ASP A 188 6.86 -18.21 -5.18
CA ASP A 188 6.26 -19.10 -4.19
C ASP A 188 5.24 -18.38 -3.27
N LEU A 189 4.98 -17.08 -3.48
CA LEU A 189 4.23 -16.24 -2.53
C LEU A 189 2.90 -16.86 -2.06
N PHE A 190 2.13 -17.44 -2.97
CA PHE A 190 0.88 -18.13 -2.63
C PHE A 190 1.11 -19.33 -1.69
N ARG A 191 2.18 -20.12 -1.89
CA ARG A 191 2.54 -21.24 -0.99
C ARG A 191 3.01 -20.72 0.36
N LEU A 192 3.76 -19.61 0.39
CA LEU A 192 4.22 -19.00 1.63
C LEU A 192 3.03 -18.49 2.46
N GLU A 193 2.08 -17.81 1.81
CA GLU A 193 0.82 -17.39 2.44
C GLU A 193 0.04 -18.58 3.01
N LYS A 194 -0.15 -19.68 2.26
CA LYS A 194 -0.82 -20.88 2.82
C LYS A 194 -0.13 -21.45 4.05
N LYS A 195 1.21 -21.43 4.11
CA LYS A 195 1.96 -21.86 5.29
C LYS A 195 1.66 -20.98 6.50
N ILE A 196 1.57 -19.66 6.30
CA ILE A 196 1.23 -18.68 7.34
C ILE A 196 -0.23 -18.85 7.78
N LEU A 197 -1.17 -18.95 6.82
CA LEU A 197 -2.60 -19.13 7.06
C LEU A 197 -2.88 -20.37 7.93
N PHE A 198 -2.33 -21.53 7.57
CA PHE A 198 -2.55 -22.74 8.37
C PHE A 198 -1.89 -22.65 9.75
N GLY A 199 -0.72 -22.01 9.87
CA GLY A 199 -0.12 -21.71 11.19
C GLY A 199 -1.03 -20.85 12.08
N ILE A 200 -1.67 -19.83 11.53
CA ILE A 200 -2.65 -18.99 12.26
C ILE A 200 -3.87 -19.83 12.69
N VAL A 201 -4.45 -20.60 11.79
CA VAL A 201 -5.62 -21.46 12.05
C VAL A 201 -5.33 -22.50 13.13
N ASP A 202 -4.18 -23.18 13.03
CA ASP A 202 -3.74 -24.20 13.99
C ASP A 202 -3.46 -23.57 15.37
N GLN A 203 -2.82 -22.39 15.43
CA GLN A 203 -2.54 -21.66 16.66
C GLN A 203 -3.82 -21.10 17.33
N MET A 204 -4.83 -20.74 16.54
CA MET A 204 -6.18 -20.38 17.03
C MET A 204 -7.00 -21.62 17.47
N ASN A 205 -6.42 -22.83 17.39
CA ASN A 205 -7.06 -24.11 17.73
C ASN A 205 -8.36 -24.36 16.93
N ILE A 206 -8.38 -23.94 15.66
CA ILE A 206 -9.53 -24.08 14.76
C ILE A 206 -9.39 -25.34 13.93
N LEU A 207 -10.25 -26.33 14.19
CA LEU A 207 -10.30 -27.56 13.41
C LEU A 207 -10.98 -27.31 12.05
N LEU A 208 -10.21 -27.49 10.97
CA LEU A 208 -10.72 -27.52 9.60
C LEU A 208 -11.07 -28.95 9.18
N THR A 209 -12.19 -29.11 8.49
CA THR A 209 -12.52 -30.30 7.71
C THR A 209 -11.59 -30.41 6.49
N PRO A 210 -11.43 -31.62 5.90
CA PRO A 210 -10.67 -31.79 4.67
C PRO A 210 -11.17 -30.91 3.51
N GLN A 211 -12.48 -30.63 3.46
CA GLN A 211 -13.08 -29.80 2.43
C GLN A 211 -12.81 -28.30 2.64
N GLU A 212 -12.89 -27.79 3.87
CA GLU A 212 -12.48 -26.42 4.20
C GLU A 212 -10.98 -26.23 3.86
N ARG A 213 -10.11 -27.15 4.29
CA ARG A 213 -8.67 -27.12 3.98
C ARG A 213 -8.38 -27.13 2.47
N ALA A 214 -8.96 -28.06 1.70
CA ALA A 214 -8.78 -28.11 0.25
C ALA A 214 -9.39 -26.89 -0.49
N THR A 215 -10.32 -26.18 0.15
CA THR A 215 -10.92 -24.94 -0.36
C THR A 215 -10.00 -23.75 -0.15
N LEU A 216 -9.29 -23.71 1.00
CA LEU A 216 -8.27 -22.71 1.35
C LEU A 216 -6.93 -22.93 0.64
N GLU A 217 -6.56 -24.17 0.32
CA GLU A 217 -5.34 -24.51 -0.43
C GLU A 217 -5.34 -23.97 -1.86
N LYS A 218 -6.51 -23.62 -2.42
CA LYS A 218 -6.62 -22.95 -3.72
C LYS A 218 -6.10 -21.51 -3.60
N PRO A 219 -5.06 -21.11 -4.35
CA PRO A 219 -4.53 -19.76 -4.27
C PRO A 219 -5.46 -18.75 -4.95
N ILE A 220 -5.41 -17.50 -4.51
CA ILE A 220 -6.13 -16.36 -5.11
C ILE A 220 -5.67 -16.11 -6.55
N SER A 221 -4.36 -16.25 -6.79
CA SER A 221 -3.74 -16.33 -8.11
C SER A 221 -2.45 -17.14 -8.00
N ALA A 222 -2.05 -17.79 -9.10
CA ALA A 222 -0.74 -18.41 -9.24
C ALA A 222 0.29 -17.47 -9.92
N SER A 223 -0.13 -16.31 -10.43
CA SER A 223 0.76 -15.32 -11.03
C SER A 223 1.28 -14.34 -9.98
N ALA A 224 2.56 -14.45 -9.63
CA ALA A 224 3.21 -13.48 -8.74
C ALA A 224 3.20 -12.06 -9.33
N VAL A 225 3.24 -11.92 -10.66
CA VAL A 225 3.14 -10.62 -11.34
C VAL A 225 1.74 -10.01 -11.17
N ALA A 226 0.68 -10.81 -11.33
CA ALA A 226 -0.70 -10.37 -11.10
C ALA A 226 -0.93 -9.95 -9.64
N LEU A 227 -0.42 -10.72 -8.68
CA LEU A 227 -0.50 -10.41 -7.25
C LEU A 227 0.25 -9.12 -6.92
N MET A 228 1.49 -8.95 -7.40
CA MET A 228 2.25 -7.71 -7.16
C MET A 228 1.58 -6.49 -7.78
N ALA A 229 1.04 -6.60 -9.00
CA ALA A 229 0.25 -5.54 -9.62
C ALA A 229 -0.98 -5.16 -8.78
N LEU A 230 -1.73 -6.16 -8.29
CA LEU A 230 -2.85 -5.94 -7.37
C LEU A 230 -2.40 -5.17 -6.11
N PHE A 231 -1.31 -5.57 -5.46
CA PHE A 231 -0.85 -4.95 -4.22
C PHE A 231 -0.40 -3.50 -4.41
N VAL A 232 0.33 -3.21 -5.49
CA VAL A 232 0.71 -1.83 -5.84
C VAL A 232 -0.54 -0.99 -6.12
N GLY A 233 -1.56 -1.57 -6.79
CA GLY A 233 -2.85 -0.90 -6.98
C GLY A 233 -3.60 -0.60 -5.68
N ILE A 234 -3.57 -1.50 -4.70
CA ILE A 234 -4.13 -1.28 -3.36
C ILE A 234 -3.40 -0.14 -2.64
N ASP A 235 -2.07 -0.08 -2.74
CA ASP A 235 -1.31 1.01 -2.13
C ASP A 235 -1.61 2.38 -2.76
N TYR A 236 -1.75 2.45 -4.09
CA TYR A 236 -2.22 3.67 -4.77
C TYR A 236 -3.65 4.06 -4.33
N SER A 237 -4.59 3.10 -4.20
CA SER A 237 -5.95 3.38 -3.71
C SER A 237 -5.97 3.93 -2.29
N ASP A 238 -5.13 3.40 -1.39
CA ASP A 238 -4.99 3.91 -0.02
C ASP A 238 -4.43 5.34 0.01
N ARG A 239 -3.53 5.69 -0.93
CA ARG A 239 -2.97 7.04 -1.09
C ARG A 239 -3.93 8.03 -1.79
N GLY A 240 -5.08 7.57 -2.27
CA GLY A 240 -6.02 8.37 -3.06
C GLY A 240 -5.66 8.54 -4.54
N ASP A 241 -4.60 7.89 -5.02
CA ASP A 241 -4.20 7.90 -6.44
C ASP A 241 -4.98 6.83 -7.23
N TYR A 242 -6.27 7.09 -7.40
CA TYR A 242 -7.18 6.15 -8.05
C TYR A 242 -6.88 5.94 -9.53
N GLY A 243 -6.18 6.89 -10.18
CA GLY A 243 -5.73 6.77 -11.56
C GLY A 243 -4.67 5.67 -11.72
N ASN A 244 -3.59 5.74 -10.93
CA ASN A 244 -2.55 4.70 -10.96
C ASN A 244 -3.03 3.39 -10.34
N ALA A 245 -3.89 3.43 -9.32
CA ALA A 245 -4.55 2.22 -8.81
C ALA A 245 -5.30 1.45 -9.91
N ALA A 246 -6.11 2.16 -10.71
CA ALA A 246 -6.86 1.56 -11.80
C ALA A 246 -5.96 1.01 -12.92
N ASN A 247 -4.81 1.64 -13.19
CA ASN A 247 -3.81 1.13 -14.13
C ASN A 247 -3.22 -0.19 -13.62
N MET A 248 -2.85 -0.27 -12.34
CA MET A 248 -2.30 -1.47 -11.71
C MET A 248 -3.32 -2.61 -11.60
N TYR A 249 -4.58 -2.33 -11.30
CA TYR A 249 -5.65 -3.36 -11.34
C TYR A 249 -5.88 -3.88 -12.76
N ARG A 250 -5.79 -3.02 -13.80
CA ARG A 250 -5.85 -3.47 -15.20
C ARG A 250 -4.64 -4.34 -15.57
N GLN A 251 -3.43 -4.02 -15.10
CA GLN A 251 -2.26 -4.89 -15.29
C GLN A 251 -2.47 -6.25 -14.59
N ALA A 252 -2.94 -6.26 -13.35
CA ALA A 252 -3.23 -7.48 -12.61
C ALA A 252 -4.19 -8.41 -13.36
N LEU A 253 -5.21 -7.85 -14.02
CA LEU A 253 -6.18 -8.58 -14.85
C LEU A 253 -5.65 -8.96 -16.24
N ALA A 254 -4.61 -8.31 -16.75
CA ALA A 254 -3.91 -8.74 -17.96
C ALA A 254 -3.05 -9.99 -17.70
N GLU A 255 -2.43 -10.06 -16.52
CA GLU A 255 -1.61 -11.19 -16.07
C GLU A 255 -2.45 -12.38 -15.55
N ASP A 256 -3.57 -12.10 -14.87
CA ASP A 256 -4.56 -13.11 -14.45
C ASP A 256 -6.00 -12.58 -14.61
N PRO A 257 -6.67 -12.88 -15.74
CA PRO A 257 -8.05 -12.46 -16.00
C PRO A 257 -9.09 -12.97 -15.00
N ASN A 258 -8.75 -13.97 -14.16
CA ASN A 258 -9.65 -14.53 -13.16
C ASN A 258 -9.42 -13.96 -11.74
N LEU A 259 -8.48 -13.03 -11.57
CA LEU A 259 -8.15 -12.42 -10.28
C LEU A 259 -9.29 -11.49 -9.80
N GLN A 260 -10.28 -12.09 -9.13
CA GLN A 260 -11.52 -11.43 -8.70
C GLN A 260 -11.26 -10.14 -7.91
N LEU A 261 -10.30 -10.15 -6.96
CA LEU A 261 -9.91 -8.97 -6.17
C LEU A 261 -9.56 -7.74 -7.04
N ALA A 262 -8.81 -7.94 -8.14
CA ALA A 262 -8.45 -6.83 -9.04
C ALA A 262 -9.67 -6.35 -9.85
N SER A 263 -10.55 -7.28 -10.26
CA SER A 263 -11.79 -6.94 -10.97
C SER A 263 -12.80 -6.20 -10.09
N ASP A 264 -12.84 -6.54 -8.80
CA ASP A 264 -13.75 -5.97 -7.82
C ASP A 264 -13.25 -4.60 -7.36
N ALA A 265 -11.95 -4.44 -7.07
CA ALA A 265 -11.35 -3.15 -6.75
C ALA A 265 -11.46 -2.16 -7.94
N LEU A 266 -11.23 -2.61 -9.18
CA LEU A 266 -11.43 -1.77 -10.37
C LEU A 266 -12.90 -1.38 -10.56
N ARG A 267 -13.84 -2.28 -10.25
CA ARG A 267 -15.30 -1.98 -10.29
C ARG A 267 -15.69 -0.98 -9.21
N GLU A 268 -15.14 -1.13 -8.01
CA GLU A 268 -15.36 -0.24 -6.88
C GLU A 268 -14.97 1.21 -7.21
N LEU A 269 -13.74 1.42 -7.73
CA LEU A 269 -13.27 2.75 -8.16
C LEU A 269 -14.24 3.42 -9.14
N LYS A 270 -14.80 2.66 -10.09
CA LYS A 270 -15.83 3.16 -11.01
C LYS A 270 -17.15 3.48 -10.29
N THR A 271 -17.64 2.58 -9.43
CA THR A 271 -18.92 2.78 -8.72
C THR A 271 -18.90 3.96 -7.74
N LEU A 272 -17.72 4.29 -7.20
CA LEU A 272 -17.51 5.46 -6.35
C LEU A 272 -17.26 6.75 -7.16
N GLY A 273 -17.20 6.67 -8.49
CA GLY A 273 -16.91 7.82 -9.36
C GLY A 273 -15.47 8.34 -9.30
N LEU A 274 -14.55 7.56 -8.73
CA LEU A 274 -13.15 7.93 -8.50
C LEU A 274 -12.29 7.83 -9.77
N ILE A 275 -12.78 7.06 -10.76
CA ILE A 275 -12.23 7.00 -12.12
C ILE A 275 -13.37 7.05 -13.14
N SER A 276 -13.12 7.67 -14.30
CA SER A 276 -14.06 7.69 -15.42
C SER A 276 -14.02 6.39 -16.24
N GLU A 277 -15.11 6.07 -16.93
CA GLU A 277 -15.15 5.04 -17.98
C GLU A 277 -14.46 5.51 -19.27
N THR A 278 -13.21 5.97 -19.19
CA THR A 278 -12.44 6.23 -20.40
C THR A 278 -12.02 4.89 -21.01
N THR A 279 -12.78 4.45 -22.02
CA THR A 279 -12.39 3.40 -22.96
C THR A 279 -11.20 3.88 -23.79
N ALA A 280 -10.00 3.83 -23.20
CA ALA A 280 -8.73 4.02 -23.87
C ALA A 280 -8.02 2.67 -24.00
N THR A 281 -8.48 1.87 -24.97
CA THR A 281 -7.55 1.00 -25.71
C THR A 281 -6.45 1.92 -26.26
N PRO A 282 -5.14 1.66 -26.05
CA PRO A 282 -4.11 2.45 -26.70
C PRO A 282 -4.20 2.23 -28.21
N SER A 283 -4.71 3.25 -28.89
CA SER A 283 -4.76 3.28 -30.35
C SER A 283 -3.39 3.75 -30.87
N THR A 284 -2.47 2.80 -31.03
CA THR A 284 -1.23 3.02 -31.78
C THR A 284 -1.21 2.04 -32.95
N THR A 285 -1.50 2.55 -34.14
CA THR A 285 -1.34 1.82 -35.39
C THR A 285 0.15 1.57 -35.65
N VAL A 286 0.61 0.35 -35.38
CA VAL A 286 1.88 -0.17 -35.92
C VAL A 286 1.58 -1.04 -37.14
N ALA A 287 2.30 -0.78 -38.24
CA ALA A 287 2.14 -1.53 -39.47
C ALA A 287 2.58 -2.99 -39.28
N ALA A 288 1.79 -3.92 -39.83
CA ALA A 288 2.11 -5.34 -39.76
C ALA A 288 3.09 -5.74 -40.86
N GLU A 289 4.27 -6.23 -40.48
CA GLU A 289 5.00 -7.22 -41.27
C GLU A 289 4.92 -8.59 -40.60
N SER A 290 4.78 -9.64 -41.40
CA SER A 290 4.41 -10.98 -40.94
C SER A 290 5.50 -11.68 -40.10
N GLY A 291 5.17 -12.00 -38.84
CA GLY A 291 6.04 -12.78 -37.95
C GLY A 291 5.24 -13.56 -36.90
N SER A 292 5.13 -14.88 -37.07
CA SER A 292 4.36 -15.83 -36.26
C SER A 292 4.52 -15.72 -34.72
N GLY A 293 3.48 -15.22 -34.04
CA GLY A 293 2.90 -15.87 -32.85
C GLY A 293 3.63 -15.78 -31.50
N ALA A 294 3.43 -14.68 -30.77
CA ALA A 294 3.29 -14.63 -29.30
C ALA A 294 2.66 -13.28 -28.91
N GLY A 295 1.87 -13.24 -27.82
CA GLY A 295 1.12 -12.03 -27.42
C GLY A 295 2.03 -10.89 -26.93
N THR A 296 1.76 -9.67 -27.38
CA THR A 296 2.49 -8.46 -26.96
C THR A 296 1.89 -7.92 -25.66
N VAL A 297 2.67 -7.93 -24.57
CA VAL A 297 2.27 -7.34 -23.28
C VAL A 297 2.70 -5.86 -23.24
N LEU A 298 1.80 -4.99 -22.80
CA LEU A 298 2.09 -3.58 -22.52
C LEU A 298 2.99 -3.48 -21.28
N ALA A 299 4.23 -3.04 -21.47
CA ALA A 299 5.19 -2.86 -20.38
C ALA A 299 4.88 -1.58 -19.57
N VAL A 300 3.96 -1.67 -18.60
CA VAL A 300 3.74 -0.61 -17.61
C VAL A 300 4.45 -0.96 -16.30
N GLY A 301 5.61 -0.35 -16.07
CA GLY A 301 6.04 0.12 -14.75
C GLY A 301 6.31 -0.87 -13.61
N LEU A 302 6.13 -2.18 -13.79
CA LEU A 302 6.57 -3.15 -12.78
C LEU A 302 8.09 -3.34 -12.89
N GLY A 303 8.84 -2.67 -11.99
CA GLY A 303 10.27 -2.86 -11.76
C GLY A 303 10.64 -4.23 -11.17
N LEU A 304 9.96 -5.29 -11.59
CA LEU A 304 10.27 -6.68 -11.28
C LEU A 304 11.27 -7.18 -12.33
N ALA A 305 12.56 -7.04 -12.03
CA ALA A 305 13.59 -7.76 -12.74
C ALA A 305 13.27 -9.27 -12.66
N ALA A 306 12.99 -9.90 -13.81
CA ALA A 306 12.57 -11.29 -13.88
C ALA A 306 13.70 -12.22 -13.42
N VAL A 307 13.60 -12.71 -12.18
CA VAL A 307 14.51 -13.73 -11.65
C VAL A 307 14.11 -15.09 -12.21
N GLY A 308 14.58 -15.40 -13.41
CA GLY A 308 14.44 -16.70 -14.08
C GLY A 308 14.00 -16.58 -15.53
N ALA A 309 14.80 -17.16 -16.45
CA ALA A 309 14.54 -17.30 -17.89
C ALA A 309 14.57 -16.01 -18.76
N GLY A 310 15.70 -15.29 -18.70
CA GLY A 310 16.37 -14.76 -19.90
C GLY A 310 15.59 -13.88 -20.88
N VAL A 311 15.37 -12.61 -20.52
CA VAL A 311 15.41 -11.49 -21.49
C VAL A 311 16.28 -10.39 -20.88
N ALA A 312 17.43 -10.12 -21.50
CA ALA A 312 18.23 -8.94 -21.20
C ALA A 312 17.90 -7.85 -22.23
N VAL A 313 17.35 -6.73 -21.79
CA VAL A 313 17.18 -5.56 -22.66
C VAL A 313 18.50 -4.79 -22.67
N ALA A 314 19.22 -4.87 -23.78
CA ALA A 314 20.42 -4.09 -24.01
C ALA A 314 20.05 -2.62 -24.30
N LEU A 315 20.65 -1.69 -23.56
CA LEU A 315 20.65 -0.28 -23.93
C LEU A 315 21.56 -0.09 -25.14
N SER A 316 20.96 0.17 -26.32
CA SER A 316 21.71 0.40 -27.54
C SER A 316 22.23 1.84 -27.60
N SER A 317 23.46 2.05 -27.14
CA SER A 317 24.25 3.22 -27.54
C SER A 317 24.78 3.04 -28.97
N SER A 318 24.47 3.96 -29.87
CA SER A 318 25.16 4.09 -31.17
C SER A 318 25.24 5.56 -31.55
N GLY A 319 26.46 6.08 -31.64
CA GLY A 319 26.77 7.36 -32.28
C GLY A 319 27.56 7.11 -33.58
N GLY A 320 27.52 8.08 -34.51
CA GLY A 320 28.21 7.97 -35.79
C GLY A 320 27.71 8.93 -36.88
N ASP A 321 27.96 10.22 -36.68
CA ASP A 321 28.29 11.32 -37.61
C ASP A 321 27.74 11.43 -39.07
N ASP A 322 27.41 12.68 -39.38
CA ASP A 322 27.71 13.47 -40.61
C ASP A 322 26.82 13.53 -41.88
N ASN A 323 26.29 14.76 -42.05
CA ASN A 323 26.28 15.64 -43.23
C ASN A 323 25.09 15.73 -44.24
N ASP A 324 24.41 16.89 -44.13
CA ASP A 324 24.09 17.91 -45.16
C ASP A 324 23.05 17.60 -46.26
N GLY A 325 22.26 18.62 -46.68
CA GLY A 325 21.38 18.46 -47.86
C GLY A 325 20.05 19.22 -48.01
N THR A 326 19.88 20.45 -47.51
CA THR A 326 19.02 21.51 -48.13
C THR A 326 17.48 21.32 -48.35
N SER A 327 16.69 22.15 -47.64
CA SER A 327 15.41 22.81 -48.01
C SER A 327 14.18 22.05 -48.56
N ALA A 328 13.08 22.12 -47.81
CA ALA A 328 11.82 22.75 -48.27
C ALA A 328 10.97 23.23 -47.08
N ALA A 329 10.19 24.31 -47.26
CA ALA A 329 9.53 25.01 -46.15
C ALA A 329 8.22 24.35 -45.67
N ASN A 330 8.02 24.35 -44.35
CA ASN A 330 6.70 24.50 -43.73
C ASN A 330 6.88 25.05 -42.31
N GLN A 331 6.26 26.20 -41.98
CA GLN A 331 6.15 26.64 -40.60
C GLN A 331 5.09 25.80 -39.84
N PRO A 332 5.21 25.69 -38.51
CA PRO A 332 4.72 24.51 -37.82
C PRO A 332 3.24 24.61 -37.45
N ALA A 333 2.55 23.48 -37.45
CA ALA A 333 1.44 23.31 -36.51
C ALA A 333 2.04 23.31 -35.10
N THR A 334 1.73 24.33 -34.31
CA THR A 334 2.12 24.37 -32.90
C THR A 334 1.45 23.19 -32.19
N THR A 335 2.26 22.22 -31.76
CA THR A 335 1.85 21.27 -30.72
C THR A 335 1.25 22.07 -29.55
N PRO A 336 0.15 21.60 -28.94
CA PRO A 336 -0.32 22.22 -27.71
C PRO A 336 0.84 22.16 -26.70
N SER A 337 1.25 23.33 -26.19
CA SER A 337 2.28 23.41 -25.17
C SER A 337 1.86 22.53 -23.99
N ASP A 338 2.71 21.60 -23.60
CA ASP A 338 2.50 20.91 -22.34
C ASP A 338 2.52 21.96 -21.22
N THR A 339 1.49 21.95 -20.39
CA THR A 339 1.32 22.86 -19.24
C THR A 339 1.41 22.11 -17.91
N THR A 340 1.84 20.85 -17.93
CA THR A 340 2.01 20.03 -16.74
C THR A 340 3.22 20.54 -15.96
N ALA A 341 2.99 21.03 -14.74
CA ALA A 341 4.08 21.49 -13.89
C ALA A 341 4.95 20.30 -13.47
N PRO A 342 6.28 20.32 -13.70
CA PRO A 342 7.17 19.26 -13.26
C PRO A 342 7.18 19.15 -11.74
N THR A 343 7.42 17.95 -11.23
CA THR A 343 7.56 17.67 -9.78
C THR A 343 8.99 17.23 -9.46
N ALA A 344 9.42 17.37 -8.21
CA ALA A 344 10.73 16.93 -7.73
C ALA A 344 10.60 15.94 -6.57
N SER A 345 11.51 14.97 -6.51
CA SER A 345 11.69 14.01 -5.43
C SER A 345 13.17 13.87 -5.10
N THR A 346 13.53 13.39 -3.90
CA THR A 346 14.93 13.31 -3.48
C THR A 346 15.41 11.88 -3.22
N ASN A 347 16.70 11.64 -3.44
CA ASN A 347 17.39 10.43 -3.02
C ASN A 347 18.68 10.82 -2.26
N PRO A 348 18.80 10.53 -0.95
CA PRO A 348 17.79 9.88 -0.10
C PRO A 348 16.49 10.70 0.06
N GLN A 349 15.44 10.08 0.57
CA GLN A 349 14.11 10.70 0.75
C GLN A 349 14.13 11.71 1.91
N PRO A 350 13.20 12.68 1.98
CA PRO A 350 13.13 13.63 3.10
C PRO A 350 13.03 12.90 4.44
N LEU A 351 13.59 13.52 5.49
CA LEU A 351 13.75 12.98 6.84
C LEU A 351 14.68 11.75 6.93
N SER A 352 15.50 11.49 5.91
CA SER A 352 16.65 10.58 6.03
C SER A 352 17.83 11.24 6.73
N GLU A 353 18.74 10.44 7.28
CA GLU A 353 20.04 10.88 7.79
C GLU A 353 21.02 11.15 6.64
N LEU A 354 21.77 12.26 6.75
CA LEU A 354 22.87 12.65 5.87
C LEU A 354 24.11 12.99 6.72
N SER A 355 25.32 12.79 6.18
CA SER A 355 26.55 13.22 6.88
C SER A 355 26.85 14.70 6.64
N CYS A 356 27.13 15.45 7.71
CA CYS A 356 27.64 16.81 7.59
C CYS A 356 29.00 16.85 6.88
N SER A 357 29.88 15.89 7.21
CA SER A 357 31.28 15.90 6.78
C SER A 357 31.44 15.80 5.26
N LYS A 358 30.76 14.84 4.64
CA LYS A 358 30.73 14.66 3.18
C LYS A 358 29.59 13.74 2.78
N ASP A 359 28.71 14.23 1.92
CA ASP A 359 27.62 13.44 1.36
C ASP A 359 27.13 14.04 0.02
N SER A 360 26.08 13.44 -0.55
CA SER A 360 25.41 13.95 -1.74
C SER A 360 23.89 13.75 -1.68
N LEU A 361 23.15 14.73 -2.18
CA LEU A 361 21.72 14.68 -2.35
C LEU A 361 21.36 14.73 -3.84
N GLN A 362 20.56 13.78 -4.29
CA GLN A 362 20.06 13.72 -5.65
C GLN A 362 18.60 14.19 -5.69
N PHE A 363 18.27 15.04 -6.65
CA PHE A 363 16.92 15.47 -7.00
C PHE A 363 16.54 14.82 -8.33
N THR A 364 15.44 14.09 -8.36
CA THR A 364 14.86 13.51 -9.58
C THR A 364 13.55 14.20 -9.88
N PHE A 365 13.48 14.79 -11.07
CA PHE A 365 12.37 15.53 -11.62
C PHE A 365 11.50 14.64 -12.50
N SER A 366 10.19 14.93 -12.59
CA SER A 366 9.28 14.17 -13.46
C SER A 366 9.49 14.43 -14.95
N GLU A 367 10.12 15.55 -15.32
CA GLU A 367 10.38 15.95 -16.71
C GLU A 367 11.83 16.48 -16.88
N PRO A 368 12.39 16.51 -18.10
CA PRO A 368 13.67 17.13 -18.38
C PRO A 368 13.70 18.63 -18.04
N MET A 369 14.63 19.05 -17.17
CA MET A 369 14.68 20.41 -16.64
C MET A 369 15.65 21.34 -17.39
N GLN A 370 15.43 22.65 -17.24
CA GLN A 370 16.43 23.68 -17.45
C GLN A 370 17.43 23.70 -16.29
N THR A 371 18.73 23.85 -16.60
CA THR A 371 19.82 23.83 -15.61
C THR A 371 20.08 25.20 -14.97
N THR A 372 19.07 26.09 -14.96
CA THR A 372 19.16 27.50 -14.55
C THR A 372 18.60 27.79 -13.15
N GLY A 373 17.94 26.81 -12.53
CA GLY A 373 17.48 26.90 -11.14
C GLY A 373 18.62 26.78 -10.13
N THR A 374 18.36 27.17 -8.89
CA THR A 374 19.33 27.18 -7.78
C THR A 374 18.87 26.29 -6.63
N VAL A 375 19.85 25.69 -5.94
CA VAL A 375 19.63 24.95 -4.68
C VAL A 375 20.25 25.77 -3.55
N THR A 376 19.49 26.02 -2.50
CA THR A 376 19.95 26.75 -1.31
C THR A 376 19.75 25.92 -0.05
N VAL A 377 20.63 26.09 0.92
CA VAL A 377 20.54 25.48 2.25
C VAL A 377 20.19 26.59 3.24
N THR A 378 19.08 26.45 3.97
CA THR A 378 18.51 27.56 4.78
C THR A 378 18.92 27.51 6.26
N SER A 379 19.28 26.33 6.74
CA SER A 379 19.83 26.08 8.07
C SER A 379 20.76 24.87 7.93
N PRO A 380 21.99 24.88 8.48
CA PRO A 380 22.68 26.02 9.11
C PRO A 380 23.20 27.06 8.09
N PRO A 381 23.62 28.26 8.53
CA PRO A 381 24.27 29.24 7.66
C PRO A 381 25.63 28.76 7.14
N ASP A 382 26.07 29.34 6.01
CA ASP A 382 27.38 29.15 5.39
C ASP A 382 27.72 27.73 4.87
N TRP A 383 26.73 26.83 4.76
CA TRP A 383 26.92 25.50 4.14
C TRP A 383 27.21 25.60 2.64
N SER A 384 28.44 25.33 2.22
CA SER A 384 28.83 25.35 0.81
C SER A 384 28.45 24.07 0.08
N LEU A 385 27.59 24.18 -0.94
CA LEU A 385 27.37 23.12 -1.92
C LEU A 385 28.39 23.21 -3.06
N SER A 386 28.75 22.05 -3.62
CA SER A 386 29.47 21.98 -4.90
C SER A 386 28.54 22.34 -6.06
N SER A 387 29.14 22.67 -7.22
CA SER A 387 28.37 22.89 -8.46
C SER A 387 27.51 21.67 -8.79
N PRO A 388 26.19 21.81 -8.99
CA PRO A 388 25.33 20.66 -9.28
C PRO A 388 25.74 19.94 -10.57
N SER A 389 25.80 18.61 -10.53
CA SER A 389 25.94 17.78 -11.72
C SER A 389 24.56 17.33 -12.21
N TRP A 390 24.43 17.11 -13.51
CA TRP A 390 23.18 16.68 -14.15
C TRP A 390 23.38 15.37 -14.90
N SER A 391 22.32 14.57 -14.99
CA SER A 391 22.20 13.48 -15.94
C SER A 391 22.02 13.99 -17.37
N ASP A 392 22.39 13.18 -18.36
CA ASP A 392 22.32 13.56 -19.78
C ASP A 392 20.88 13.86 -20.26
N ASP A 393 19.89 13.19 -19.66
CA ASP A 393 18.45 13.39 -19.89
C ASP A 393 17.86 14.59 -19.13
N ARG A 394 18.65 15.25 -18.27
CA ARG A 394 18.26 16.36 -17.38
C ARG A 394 17.09 16.09 -16.45
N THR A 395 16.73 14.83 -16.21
CA THR A 395 15.73 14.46 -15.20
C THR A 395 16.32 14.41 -13.80
N THR A 396 17.65 14.36 -13.65
CA THR A 396 18.30 14.14 -12.37
C THR A 396 19.45 15.13 -12.14
N MET A 397 19.41 15.83 -11.01
CA MET A 397 20.45 16.73 -10.53
C MET A 397 21.06 16.20 -9.24
N THR A 398 22.38 16.17 -9.12
CA THR A 398 23.06 15.78 -7.88
C THR A 398 23.85 16.95 -7.32
N VAL A 399 23.59 17.30 -6.06
CA VAL A 399 24.42 18.24 -5.28
C VAL A 399 25.25 17.46 -4.29
N SER A 400 26.46 17.92 -4.01
CA SER A 400 27.33 17.30 -2.98
C SER A 400 28.02 18.36 -2.16
N TRP A 401 28.56 17.98 -1.02
CA TRP A 401 29.31 18.86 -0.14
C TRP A 401 30.47 18.11 0.52
N SER A 402 31.41 18.87 1.06
CA SER A 402 32.51 18.35 1.86
C SER A 402 32.92 19.44 2.85
N ASN A 403 32.35 19.37 4.05
CA ASN A 403 32.61 20.32 5.11
C ASN A 403 33.73 19.79 6.03
N ASP A 404 34.48 20.68 6.70
CA ASP A 404 35.49 20.24 7.65
C ASP A 404 34.88 19.87 9.02
N TYR A 405 35.62 19.06 9.78
CA TYR A 405 35.17 18.55 11.08
C TYR A 405 34.93 19.68 12.11
N ASN A 406 35.67 20.79 12.05
CA ASN A 406 35.47 21.90 12.99
C ASN A 406 34.18 22.66 12.66
N TYR A 407 33.87 22.89 11.38
CA TYR A 407 32.58 23.42 10.97
C TYR A 407 31.44 22.51 11.47
N CYS A 408 31.45 21.23 11.10
CA CYS A 408 30.39 20.30 11.48
C CYS A 408 30.21 20.19 13.00
N SER A 409 31.31 20.01 13.75
CA SER A 409 31.24 19.97 15.21
C SER A 409 30.76 21.30 15.80
N SER A 410 31.19 22.47 15.30
CA SER A 410 30.75 23.76 15.83
C SER A 410 29.26 24.04 15.65
N VAL A 411 28.65 23.51 14.59
CA VAL A 411 27.25 23.73 14.23
C VAL A 411 26.32 22.72 14.92
N PHE A 412 26.74 21.46 15.06
CA PHE A 412 25.89 20.36 15.52
C PHE A 412 26.26 19.79 16.91
N TYR A 413 27.08 20.51 17.70
CA TYR A 413 27.49 20.04 19.04
C TYR A 413 26.31 19.93 20.01
N GLY A 414 26.02 18.72 20.49
CA GLY A 414 25.05 18.49 21.56
C GLY A 414 23.57 18.51 21.15
N SER A 415 23.27 18.71 19.87
CA SER A 415 21.93 18.55 19.30
C SER A 415 21.74 17.13 18.76
N HIS A 416 20.80 16.36 19.31
CA HIS A 416 20.45 15.03 18.78
C HIS A 416 19.41 15.07 17.64
N GLU A 417 18.83 16.24 17.35
CA GLU A 417 17.73 16.44 16.40
C GLU A 417 17.97 17.73 15.57
N SER A 418 19.08 17.80 14.83
CA SER A 418 19.36 18.93 13.95
C SER A 418 18.99 18.61 12.51
N THR A 419 18.10 19.42 11.93
CA THR A 419 17.65 19.29 10.55
C THR A 419 18.26 20.32 9.61
N VAL A 420 18.34 19.96 8.34
CA VAL A 420 18.80 20.81 7.23
C VAL A 420 17.74 20.80 6.13
N THR A 421 17.37 21.99 5.66
CA THR A 421 16.41 22.17 4.57
C THR A 421 17.12 22.62 3.29
N PHE A 422 16.96 21.82 2.23
CA PHE A 422 17.34 22.15 0.87
C PHE A 422 16.14 22.71 0.13
N THR A 423 16.28 23.90 -0.47
CA THR A 423 15.21 24.57 -1.22
C THR A 423 15.63 24.75 -2.68
N LEU A 424 14.78 24.27 -3.58
CA LEU A 424 14.86 24.45 -5.02
C LEU A 424 14.20 25.78 -5.40
N SER A 425 14.83 26.59 -6.25
CA SER A 425 14.30 27.89 -6.65
C SER A 425 14.57 28.20 -8.12
N GLY A 426 13.54 28.71 -8.82
CA GLY A 426 13.64 29.11 -10.23
C GLY A 426 13.71 27.96 -11.24
N PHE A 427 13.46 26.72 -10.83
CA PHE A 427 13.45 25.56 -11.74
C PHE A 427 12.23 25.55 -12.66
N GLN A 428 12.48 25.21 -13.93
CA GLN A 428 11.47 25.05 -14.99
C GLN A 428 11.83 23.83 -15.85
N ASP A 429 10.83 23.18 -16.45
CA ASP A 429 11.07 22.17 -17.49
C ASP A 429 11.60 22.81 -18.79
N THR A 430 11.92 21.98 -19.79
CA THR A 430 12.33 22.45 -21.13
C THR A 430 11.25 23.22 -21.91
N ASN A 431 9.98 23.17 -21.48
CA ASN A 431 8.85 23.90 -22.06
C ASN A 431 8.58 25.26 -21.37
N GLY A 432 9.18 25.51 -20.20
CA GLY A 432 9.02 26.72 -19.40
C GLY A 432 8.01 26.61 -18.24
N ASN A 433 7.50 25.41 -17.94
CA ASN A 433 6.60 25.18 -16.80
C ASN A 433 7.39 25.23 -15.49
N PRO A 434 6.97 26.03 -14.49
CA PRO A 434 7.66 26.12 -13.20
C PRO A 434 7.48 24.84 -12.38
N LEU A 435 8.50 24.50 -11.60
CA LEU A 435 8.46 23.40 -10.64
C LEU A 435 7.30 23.54 -9.65
N ALA A 436 6.50 22.48 -9.50
CA ALA A 436 5.43 22.39 -8.54
C ALA A 436 5.96 22.17 -7.11
N GLU A 437 5.19 22.63 -6.12
CA GLU A 437 5.45 22.35 -4.71
C GLU A 437 5.28 20.85 -4.39
N PRO A 438 6.06 20.28 -3.45
CA PRO A 438 7.02 20.94 -2.58
C PRO A 438 8.37 21.25 -3.26
N THR A 439 8.87 22.48 -3.09
CA THR A 439 10.22 22.87 -3.51
C THR A 439 11.27 22.78 -2.39
N SER A 440 10.86 22.51 -1.15
CA SER A 440 11.74 22.42 0.03
C SER A 440 11.70 21.02 0.65
N PHE A 441 12.88 20.49 0.98
CA PHE A 441 13.08 19.13 1.47
C PHE A 441 13.98 19.14 2.72
N GLU A 442 13.50 18.55 3.80
CA GLU A 442 14.17 18.52 5.11
C GLU A 442 14.82 17.17 5.40
N PHE A 443 15.98 17.15 6.06
CA PHE A 443 16.78 15.96 6.36
C PHE A 443 17.41 16.07 7.75
N TYR A 444 17.72 14.94 8.40
CA TYR A 444 18.51 14.92 9.63
C TYR A 444 20.01 14.91 9.31
N ILE A 445 20.81 15.65 10.09
CA ILE A 445 22.26 15.66 9.94
C ILE A 445 22.95 14.89 11.06
N THR A 446 23.91 14.05 10.67
CA THR A 446 24.87 13.37 11.55
C THR A 446 26.27 13.95 11.39
N LEU A 447 27.08 13.84 12.45
CA LEU A 447 28.45 14.37 12.54
C LEU A 447 29.48 13.47 11.84
#